data_AF-A0A1G6US07-F1
#
_entry.id   AF-A0A1G6US07-F1
#
_cell.length_a   1.000
_cell.length_b   1.000
_cell.length_c   1.000
_cell.angle_alpha   90.00
_cell.angle_beta   90.00
_cell.angle_gamma   90.00
#
_symmetry.space_group_name_H-M   'P 1'
#
loop_
_entity.id
_entity.type
_entity.pdbx_description
1 polymer ?
#
loop_
_entity_poly.entity_id
_entity_poly.type
_entity_poly.pdbx_seq_one_letter_code
_entity_poly.pdbx_strand_id
1 'polypeptide(L)'
;MFYKIYLENNDLIIETFLLKEKIAINSIDDIIISYHRGWNEHKLFTYFNKPVQYELSRKTWFYKILFQIFLMFNTEKFRIYRAYDNELITRMFSLLKPYLPTLVETKNLDLRNSFIWMTFDEGGQFKQMKLVYSREGLGLKRVMLKHKILLEK
;
A
#
# COMPACT_ATOMS: atom_id res chain seq x y z
N MET A 1 -4.39 -13.82 7.19
CA MET A 1 -4.05 -13.05 8.43
C MET A 1 -5.14 -12.00 8.62
N PHE A 2 -5.77 -11.89 9.79
CA PHE A 2 -6.92 -10.97 9.94
C PHE A 2 -6.43 -9.52 10.11
N TYR A 3 -6.75 -8.68 9.14
CA TYR A 3 -6.49 -7.24 9.18
C TYR A 3 -7.81 -6.52 9.47
N LYS A 4 -7.78 -5.58 10.41
CA LYS A 4 -8.83 -4.55 10.53
C LYS A 4 -8.32 -3.29 9.85
N ILE A 5 -9.11 -2.76 8.92
CA ILE A 5 -8.82 -1.51 8.22
C ILE A 5 -9.94 -0.51 8.51
N TYR A 6 -9.58 0.64 9.06
CA TYR A 6 -10.50 1.71 9.44
C TYR A 6 -9.80 3.07 9.44
N LEU A 7 -10.58 4.12 9.62
CA LEU A 7 -10.08 5.49 9.78
C LEU A 7 -10.16 5.90 11.25
N GLU A 8 -9.13 6.57 11.73
CA GLU A 8 -9.07 7.18 13.06
C GLU A 8 -8.32 8.51 12.94
N ASN A 9 -8.96 9.64 13.28
CA ASN A 9 -8.31 10.97 13.29
C ASN A 9 -7.57 11.37 12.00
N ASN A 10 -8.14 11.08 10.81
CA ASN A 10 -7.52 11.26 9.48
C ASN A 10 -6.29 10.37 9.19
N ASP A 11 -6.06 9.35 10.03
CA ASP A 11 -5.13 8.28 9.76
C ASP A 11 -5.89 7.05 9.23
N LEU A 12 -5.31 6.40 8.23
CA LEU A 12 -5.67 5.04 7.87
C LEU A 12 -4.96 4.10 8.85
N ILE A 13 -5.76 3.29 9.55
CA ILE A 13 -5.26 2.30 10.49
C ILE A 13 -5.32 0.92 9.83
N ILE A 14 -4.17 0.25 9.75
CA ILE A 14 -4.08 -1.18 9.43
C ILE A 14 -3.68 -1.91 10.70
N GLU A 15 -4.65 -2.60 11.30
CA GLU A 15 -4.48 -3.27 12.58
C GLU A 15 -4.43 -4.79 12.40
N THR A 16 -3.37 -5.36 12.96
CA THR A 16 -3.23 -6.80 13.18
C THR A 16 -3.44 -7.09 14.67
N PHE A 17 -3.42 -8.37 15.03
CA PHE A 17 -3.51 -8.79 16.43
C PHE A 17 -2.43 -8.17 17.34
N LEU A 18 -1.25 -7.84 16.78
CA LEU A 18 -0.08 -7.36 17.53
C LEU A 18 0.19 -5.87 17.34
N LEU A 19 -0.02 -5.39 16.13
CA LEU A 19 0.50 -4.11 15.64
C LEU A 19 -0.61 -3.31 14.97
N LYS A 20 -0.65 -2.01 15.29
CA LYS A 20 -1.35 -0.98 14.52
C LYS A 20 -0.34 -0.20 13.70
N GLU A 21 -0.59 -0.13 12.40
CA GLU A 21 0.12 0.75 11.48
C GLU A 21 -0.77 1.96 11.24
N LYS A 22 -0.33 3.14 11.66
CA LYS A 22 -1.04 4.40 11.50
C LYS A 22 -0.40 5.17 10.37
N ILE A 23 -1.18 5.40 9.33
CA ILE A 23 -0.75 6.05 8.10
C ILE A 23 -1.55 7.33 7.96
N ALA A 24 -0.90 8.47 8.14
CA ALA A 24 -1.54 9.75 7.84
C ALA A 24 -1.98 9.76 6.37
N ILE A 25 -3.27 9.97 6.09
CA ILE A 25 -3.77 9.88 4.70
C ILE A 25 -3.06 10.93 3.82
N ASN A 26 -2.81 12.12 4.39
CA ASN A 26 -2.04 13.17 3.74
C ASN A 26 -0.54 12.86 3.58
N SER A 27 -0.06 11.68 3.96
CA SER A 27 1.30 11.21 3.68
C SER A 27 1.41 10.28 2.49
N ILE A 28 0.30 9.70 2.02
CA ILE A 28 0.26 8.78 0.87
C ILE A 28 0.68 9.50 -0.40
N ASP A 29 1.82 9.11 -0.96
CA ASP A 29 2.42 9.73 -2.13
C ASP A 29 2.01 8.98 -3.40
N ASP A 30 2.29 7.67 -3.46
CA ASP A 30 1.99 6.84 -4.61
C ASP A 30 1.47 5.46 -4.16
N ILE A 31 0.54 4.88 -4.93
CA ILE A 31 0.04 3.53 -4.72
C ILE A 31 0.12 2.77 -6.04
N ILE A 32 0.83 1.65 -6.02
CA ILE A 32 0.93 0.70 -7.12
C ILE A 32 0.28 -0.62 -6.68
N ILE A 33 -0.53 -1.20 -7.55
CA ILE A 33 -1.05 -2.55 -7.40
C ILE A 33 -0.39 -3.48 -8.40
N SER A 34 -0.01 -4.67 -7.97
CA SER A 34 0.46 -5.73 -8.87
C SER A 34 -0.24 -7.05 -8.59
N TYR A 35 -0.31 -7.87 -9.63
CA TYR A 35 -0.69 -9.27 -9.50
C TYR A 35 0.11 -9.95 -8.39
N HIS A 36 -0.56 -10.81 -7.63
CA HIS A 36 0.07 -11.80 -6.78
C HIS A 36 -0.41 -13.18 -7.24
N ARG A 37 0.49 -14.17 -7.25
CA ARG A 37 0.16 -15.55 -7.64
C ARG A 37 -0.77 -16.26 -6.64
N GLY A 38 -1.05 -15.64 -5.50
CA GLY A 38 -2.04 -16.09 -4.52
C GLY A 38 -3.48 -15.94 -5.02
N TRP A 39 -4.37 -16.80 -4.53
CA TRP A 39 -5.78 -16.74 -4.93
C TRP A 39 -6.44 -15.50 -4.30
N ASN A 40 -7.04 -14.63 -5.12
CA ASN A 40 -7.74 -13.42 -4.69
C ASN A 40 -6.90 -12.39 -3.91
N GLU A 41 -5.57 -12.42 -4.06
CA GLU A 41 -4.67 -11.46 -3.44
C GLU A 41 -3.93 -10.62 -4.49
N HIS A 42 -3.59 -9.39 -4.13
CA HIS A 42 -2.72 -8.52 -4.92
C HIS A 42 -1.72 -7.84 -4.02
N LYS A 43 -0.55 -7.54 -4.57
CA LYS A 43 0.46 -6.79 -3.85
C LYS A 43 0.20 -5.31 -4.00
N LEU A 44 0.22 -4.59 -2.88
CA LEU A 44 0.22 -3.14 -2.86
C LEU A 44 1.59 -2.64 -2.45
N PHE A 45 2.13 -1.74 -3.25
CA PHE A 45 3.27 -0.91 -2.94
C PHE A 45 2.74 0.48 -2.65
N THR A 46 2.79 0.88 -1.39
CA THR A 46 2.30 2.18 -0.93
C THR A 46 3.50 2.98 -0.44
N TYR A 47 3.68 4.17 -0.97
CA TYR A 47 4.79 5.07 -0.64
C TYR A 47 4.28 6.28 0.13
N PHE A 48 5.08 6.75 1.08
CA PHE A 48 4.70 7.83 1.98
C PHE A 48 5.78 8.90 2.06
N ASN A 49 5.37 10.16 2.19
CA ASN A 49 6.28 11.28 2.45
C ASN A 49 6.48 11.58 3.95
N LYS A 50 5.76 10.88 4.83
CA LYS A 50 5.95 10.86 6.29
C LYS A 50 6.04 9.41 6.75
N PRO A 51 6.82 9.11 7.81
CA PRO A 51 6.97 7.76 8.28
C PRO A 51 5.64 7.19 8.80
N VAL A 52 5.39 5.91 8.54
CA VAL A 52 4.32 5.14 9.16
C VAL A 52 4.60 5.05 10.66
N GLN A 53 3.58 5.36 11.46
CA GLN A 53 3.67 5.20 12.91
C GLN A 53 3.20 3.81 13.29
N TYR A 54 3.91 3.20 14.22
CA TYR A 54 3.62 1.86 14.69
C TYR A 54 3.27 1.90 16.16
N GLU A 55 2.17 1.23 16.53
CA GLU A 55 1.71 1.12 17.90
C GLU A 55 1.37 -0.33 18.23
N LEU A 56 1.53 -0.72 19.49
CA LEU A 56 1.08 -2.03 19.94
C LEU A 56 -0.44 -2.05 20.09
N SER A 57 -1.08 -3.03 19.44
CA SER A 57 -2.50 -3.30 19.65
C SER A 57 -2.76 -3.80 21.08
N ARG A 58 -1.77 -4.46 21.70
CA ARG A 58 -1.85 -5.03 23.06
C ARG A 58 -0.59 -4.71 23.88
N LYS A 59 -0.78 -4.20 25.10
CA LYS A 59 0.31 -3.72 25.97
C LYS A 59 0.82 -4.76 26.99
N THR A 60 0.86 -6.04 26.66
CA THR A 60 1.48 -7.04 27.56
C THR A 60 3.00 -7.00 27.45
N TRP A 61 3.71 -7.44 28.51
CA TRP A 61 5.17 -7.42 28.58
C TRP A 61 5.86 -8.18 27.44
N PHE A 62 5.32 -9.36 27.07
CA PHE A 62 5.81 -10.14 25.93
C PHE A 62 5.68 -9.37 24.60
N TYR A 63 4.54 -8.72 24.35
CA TYR A 63 4.35 -7.93 23.13
C TYR A 63 5.21 -6.67 23.08
N LYS A 64 5.55 -6.07 24.24
CA LYS A 64 6.53 -4.97 24.30
C LYS A 64 7.90 -5.39 23.77
N ILE A 65 8.38 -6.57 24.14
CA ILE A 65 9.67 -7.09 23.68
C ILE A 65 9.63 -7.34 22.16
N LEU A 66 8.60 -8.06 21.68
CA LEU A 66 8.43 -8.30 20.25
C LEU A 66 8.32 -7.02 19.43
N PHE A 67 7.69 -5.97 19.98
CA PHE A 67 7.57 -4.69 19.32
C PHE A 67 8.91 -3.95 19.21
N GLN A 68 9.75 -3.99 20.24
CA GLN A 68 11.10 -3.41 20.16
C GLN A 68 11.95 -4.12 19.10
N ILE A 69 11.86 -5.45 19.04
CA ILE A 69 12.49 -6.26 17.98
C ILE A 69 11.97 -5.81 16.61
N PHE A 70 10.64 -5.73 16.46
CA PHE A 70 10.03 -5.25 15.21
C PHE A 70 10.53 -3.86 14.81
N LEU A 71 10.59 -2.90 15.74
CA LEU A 71 11.06 -1.54 15.45
C LEU A 71 12.54 -1.49 15.03
N MET A 72 13.37 -2.39 15.56
CA MET A 72 14.78 -2.49 15.20
C MET A 72 14.97 -3.01 13.77
N PHE A 73 14.16 -3.99 13.35
CA PHE A 73 14.24 -4.58 12.02
C PHE A 73 13.43 -3.82 10.96
N ASN A 74 12.40 -3.08 11.36
CA ASN A 74 11.55 -2.33 10.44
C ASN A 74 12.18 -0.98 10.06
N THR A 75 13.15 -1.05 9.14
CA THR A 75 13.87 0.12 8.63
C THR A 75 13.07 0.90 7.59
N GLU A 76 12.09 0.27 6.93
CA GLU A 76 11.35 0.83 5.80
C GLU A 76 10.10 1.60 6.23
N LYS A 77 10.30 2.73 6.91
CA LYS A 77 9.19 3.51 7.49
C LYS A 77 8.40 4.32 6.46
N PHE A 78 8.92 4.49 5.24
CA PHE A 78 8.32 5.32 4.18
C PHE A 78 7.65 4.51 3.07
N ARG A 79 7.56 3.18 3.24
CA ARG A 79 6.85 2.33 2.29
C ARG A 79 6.27 1.11 2.97
N ILE A 80 5.13 0.65 2.48
CA ILE A 80 4.55 -0.65 2.83
C ILE A 80 4.42 -1.45 1.53
N TYR A 81 5.04 -2.63 1.53
CA TYR A 81 4.91 -3.62 0.47
C TYR A 81 4.30 -4.90 1.04
N ARG A 82 3.04 -5.18 0.69
CA ARG A 82 2.31 -6.32 1.25
C ARG A 82 1.25 -6.84 0.28
N ALA A 83 1.01 -8.15 0.33
CA ALA A 83 -0.14 -8.78 -0.31
C ALA A 83 -1.39 -8.65 0.56
N TYR A 84 -2.51 -8.27 -0.04
CA TYR A 84 -3.81 -8.18 0.62
C TYR A 84 -4.86 -8.89 -0.23
N ASP A 85 -5.87 -9.45 0.45
CA ASP A 85 -7.06 -9.95 -0.20
C ASP A 85 -7.84 -8.83 -0.91
N ASN A 86 -8.49 -9.16 -2.03
CA ASN A 86 -9.30 -8.23 -2.83
C ASN A 86 -10.32 -7.43 -2.02
N GLU A 87 -10.93 -8.06 -1.00
CA GLU A 87 -11.91 -7.43 -0.11
C GLU A 87 -11.25 -6.33 0.74
N LEU A 88 -10.07 -6.60 1.30
CA LEU A 88 -9.32 -5.62 2.08
C LEU A 88 -8.85 -4.46 1.21
N ILE A 89 -8.38 -4.73 -0.01
CA ILE A 89 -8.00 -3.69 -0.98
C ILE A 89 -9.19 -2.81 -1.30
N THR A 90 -10.34 -3.41 -1.59
CA THR A 90 -11.60 -2.69 -1.90
C THR A 90 -12.03 -1.81 -0.74
N ARG A 91 -12.00 -2.35 0.49
CA ARG A 91 -12.32 -1.58 1.69
C ARG A 91 -11.35 -0.42 1.91
N MET A 92 -10.05 -0.66 1.78
CA MET A 92 -9.03 0.38 1.93
C MET A 92 -9.22 1.50 0.91
N PHE A 93 -9.45 1.16 -0.36
CA PHE A 93 -9.63 2.17 -1.41
C PHE A 93 -10.94 2.94 -1.20
N SER A 94 -12.01 2.28 -0.76
CA SER A 94 -13.26 2.96 -0.38
C SER A 94 -13.06 3.97 0.74
N LEU A 95 -12.24 3.66 1.75
CA LEU A 95 -11.95 4.59 2.85
C LEU A 95 -11.06 5.76 2.40
N LEU A 96 -10.13 5.52 1.47
CA LEU A 96 -9.20 6.52 0.97
C LEU A 96 -9.80 7.44 -0.10
N LYS A 97 -10.76 6.96 -0.90
CA LYS A 97 -11.32 7.68 -2.07
C LYS A 97 -11.81 9.10 -1.76
N PRO A 98 -12.49 9.39 -0.62
CA PRO A 98 -12.89 10.75 -0.28
C PRO A 98 -11.71 11.73 -0.08
N TYR A 99 -10.54 11.22 0.27
CA TYR A 99 -9.34 12.00 0.56
C TYR A 99 -8.32 12.00 -0.59
N LEU A 100 -8.36 10.96 -1.43
CA LEU A 100 -7.49 10.77 -2.58
C LEU A 100 -8.35 10.75 -3.86
N PRO A 101 -8.79 11.91 -4.38
CA PRO A 101 -9.82 11.98 -5.42
C PRO A 101 -9.40 11.27 -6.73
N THR A 102 -8.11 11.28 -7.05
CA THR A 102 -7.53 10.61 -8.24
C THR A 102 -7.29 9.12 -8.05
N LEU A 103 -7.55 8.56 -6.86
CA LEU A 103 -7.42 7.12 -6.61
C LEU A 103 -8.36 6.34 -7.53
N VAL A 104 -7.82 5.38 -8.28
CA VAL A 104 -8.61 4.51 -9.15
C VAL A 104 -9.53 3.64 -8.30
N GLU A 105 -10.82 3.61 -8.63
CA GLU A 105 -11.77 2.74 -7.95
C GLU A 105 -11.49 1.27 -8.26
N THR A 106 -11.54 0.40 -7.26
CA THR A 106 -11.24 -1.02 -7.44
C THR A 106 -12.17 -1.71 -8.42
N LYS A 107 -13.43 -1.27 -8.55
CA LYS A 107 -14.37 -1.80 -9.55
C LYS A 107 -13.90 -1.58 -10.99
N ASN A 108 -13.06 -0.58 -11.23
CA ASN A 108 -12.44 -0.30 -12.53
C ASN A 108 -11.13 -1.09 -12.73
N LEU A 109 -10.66 -1.78 -11.69
CA LEU A 109 -9.53 -2.70 -11.76
C LEU A 109 -10.11 -4.11 -11.95
N ASP A 110 -9.92 -4.69 -13.13
CA ASP A 110 -10.23 -6.11 -13.35
C ASP A 110 -9.21 -6.98 -12.59
N LEU A 111 -9.40 -7.07 -11.27
CA LEU A 111 -8.52 -7.77 -10.34
C LEU A 111 -8.45 -9.27 -10.65
N ARG A 112 -9.52 -9.85 -11.20
CA ARG A 112 -9.58 -11.28 -11.55
C ARG A 112 -8.66 -11.61 -12.72
N ASN A 113 -8.59 -10.73 -13.72
CA ASN A 113 -7.71 -10.89 -14.87
C ASN A 113 -6.39 -10.09 -14.72
N SER A 114 -5.94 -9.84 -13.49
CA SER A 114 -4.71 -9.06 -13.25
C SER A 114 -3.43 -9.72 -13.78
N PHE A 115 -3.45 -11.05 -13.93
CA PHE A 115 -2.32 -11.83 -14.46
C PHE A 115 -1.98 -11.51 -15.94
N ILE A 116 -2.92 -10.96 -16.71
CA ILE A 116 -2.71 -10.50 -18.09
C ILE A 116 -2.57 -8.98 -18.21
N TRP A 117 -2.57 -8.23 -17.10
CA TRP A 117 -2.45 -6.78 -17.19
C TRP A 117 -1.18 -6.35 -17.91
N MET A 118 -1.32 -5.31 -18.72
CA MET A 118 -0.24 -4.64 -19.39
C MET A 118 -0.46 -3.14 -19.31
N THR A 119 0.46 -2.43 -18.65
CA THR A 119 0.45 -0.97 -18.57
C THR A 119 1.55 -0.44 -19.48
N PHE A 120 1.17 0.43 -20.42
CA PHE A 120 2.10 1.12 -21.30
C PHE A 120 2.20 2.58 -20.87
N ASP A 121 3.40 3.05 -20.59
CA ASP A 121 3.62 4.42 -20.10
C ASP A 121 5.00 4.93 -20.52
N GLU A 122 5.06 6.09 -21.17
CA GLU A 122 6.30 6.72 -21.68
C GLU A 122 7.27 5.76 -22.39
N GLY A 123 6.72 4.92 -23.29
CA GLY A 123 7.45 3.90 -24.05
C GLY A 123 7.89 2.68 -23.22
N GLY A 124 7.59 2.64 -21.92
CA GLY A 124 7.78 1.49 -21.05
C GLY A 124 6.59 0.53 -21.07
N GLN A 125 6.87 -0.76 -20.85
CA GLN A 125 5.86 -1.81 -20.75
C GLN A 125 5.97 -2.50 -19.38
N PHE A 126 4.91 -2.40 -18.58
CA PHE A 126 4.83 -2.94 -17.23
C PHE A 126 3.80 -4.05 -17.17
N LYS A 127 4.30 -5.28 -17.04
CA LYS A 127 3.47 -6.49 -16.91
C LYS A 127 2.85 -6.54 -15.52
N GLN A 128 1.58 -6.93 -15.45
CA GLN A 128 0.91 -7.33 -14.23
C GLN A 128 0.85 -6.26 -13.13
N MET A 129 0.96 -4.98 -13.50
CA MET A 129 1.08 -3.86 -12.56
C MET A 129 0.30 -2.66 -13.08
N LYS A 130 -0.34 -1.93 -12.17
CA LYS A 130 -1.04 -0.67 -12.45
C LYS A 130 -0.70 0.37 -11.38
N LEU A 131 -0.54 1.61 -11.81
CA LEU A 131 -0.58 2.75 -10.91
C LEU A 131 -2.04 3.05 -10.58
N VAL A 132 -2.39 3.15 -9.30
CA VAL A 132 -3.77 3.44 -8.87
C VAL A 132 -3.89 4.80 -8.22
N TYR A 133 -2.79 5.38 -7.75
CA TYR A 133 -2.75 6.75 -7.26
C TYR A 133 -1.33 7.30 -7.35
N SER A 134 -1.22 8.57 -7.73
CA SER A 134 -0.02 9.39 -7.57
C SER A 134 -0.44 10.80 -7.16
N ARG A 135 0.13 11.30 -6.07
CA ARG A 135 -0.13 12.65 -5.55
C ARG A 135 0.30 13.72 -6.53
N GLU A 136 1.44 13.52 -7.18
CA GLU A 136 2.03 14.45 -8.15
C GLU A 136 1.46 14.24 -9.57
N GLY A 137 0.49 13.34 -9.74
CA GLY A 137 -0.10 13.04 -11.05
C GLY A 137 0.89 12.37 -12.02
N LEU A 138 1.91 11.70 -11.50
CA LEU A 138 2.93 11.04 -12.31
C LEU A 138 2.39 9.76 -12.97
N GLY A 139 2.96 9.41 -14.12
CA GLY A 139 2.78 8.10 -14.75
C GLY A 139 3.56 6.99 -14.03
N LEU A 140 3.20 5.73 -14.30
CA LEU A 140 3.82 4.56 -13.65
C LEU A 140 5.33 4.52 -13.82
N LYS A 141 5.87 4.80 -15.01
CA LYS A 141 7.32 4.80 -15.25
C LYS A 141 8.04 5.79 -14.35
N ARG A 142 7.53 7.03 -14.26
CA ARG A 142 8.10 8.08 -13.41
C ARG A 142 8.01 7.74 -11.93
N VAL A 143 6.89 7.19 -11.47
CA VAL A 143 6.75 6.70 -10.09
C VAL A 143 7.78 5.59 -9.80
N MET A 144 7.98 4.65 -10.73
CA MET A 144 8.96 3.60 -10.55
C MET A 144 10.41 4.11 -10.51
N LEU A 145 10.74 5.16 -11.26
CA LEU A 145 12.05 5.83 -11.19
C LEU A 145 12.22 6.60 -9.87
N LYS A 146 11.21 7.40 -9.47
CA LYS A 146 11.16 8.16 -8.21
C LYS A 146 11.48 7.27 -7.00
N HIS A 147 10.90 6.06 -6.98
CA HIS A 147 11.08 5.10 -5.88
C HIS A 147 12.22 4.09 -6.11
N LYS A 148 13.07 4.32 -7.12
CA LYS A 148 14.24 3.48 -7.47
C LYS A 148 13.88 2.00 -7.68
N ILE A 149 12.69 1.73 -8.19
CA ILE A 149 12.24 0.39 -8.61
C ILE A 149 12.84 0.07 -9.98
N LEU A 150 12.88 1.08 -10.85
CA LEU A 150 13.68 1.07 -12.07
C LEU A 150 14.95 1.88 -11.83
N LEU A 151 16.07 1.44 -12.40
CA LEU A 151 17.26 2.27 -12.51
C LEU A 151 17.13 3.14 -13.76
N GLU A 152 17.53 4.41 -13.65
CA GLU A 152 17.70 5.27 -14.83
C GLU A 152 18.72 4.62 -15.77
N LYS A 153 18.37 4.53 -17.05
CA LYS A 153 19.27 4.07 -18.11
C LYS A 153 19.90 5.26 -18.81
#